data_AF-A0A2A4QWU4-F1
#
_entry.id   AF-A0A2A4QWU4-F1
#
_cell.length_a   1.000
_cell.length_b   1.000
_cell.length_c   1.000
_cell.angle_alpha   90.00
_cell.angle_beta   90.00
_cell.angle_gamma   90.00
#
_symmetry.space_group_name_H-M   'P 1'
#
loop_
_entity.id
_entity.type
_entity.pdbx_description
1 polymer ?
#
loop_
_entity_poly.entity_id
_entity_poly.type
_entity_poly.pdbx_seq_one_letter_code
_entity_poly.pdbx_strand_id
1 'polypeptide(L)' 'MFFLEYRTSIAVSVLIIIMGVIGGGLFLLYGVANLLSPNVPEAYLTQNTIVCVVTCAIGLVFTLLAIKTFNRLLSQK' A
#
# COMPACT_ATOMS: atom_id res chain seq x y z
N MET A 1 5.72 -16.96 18.45
CA MET A 1 5.29 -16.08 17.33
C MET A 1 4.01 -16.66 16.76
N PHE A 2 2.87 -16.29 17.35
CA PHE A 2 1.56 -16.80 16.98
C PHE A 2 1.11 -16.16 15.67
N PHE A 3 0.42 -16.95 14.84
CA PHE A 3 -0.62 -16.51 13.92
C PHE A 3 -0.19 -15.88 12.58
N LEU A 4 -0.06 -16.73 11.57
CA LEU A 4 -1.11 -16.87 10.54
C LEU A 4 -0.60 -17.88 9.51
N GLU A 5 -0.80 -19.16 9.83
CA GLU A 5 -0.79 -20.21 8.83
C GLU A 5 -2.09 -20.09 8.02
N TYR A 6 -2.26 -18.97 7.31
CA TYR A 6 -3.30 -18.80 6.33
C TYR A 6 -3.04 -19.84 5.25
N ARG A 7 -3.70 -21.01 5.35
CA ARG A 7 -3.99 -21.89 4.22
C ARG A 7 -4.93 -21.13 3.28
N THR A 8 -4.42 -20.05 2.71
CA THR A 8 -5.10 -19.28 1.69
C THR A 8 -5.00 -20.10 0.42
N SER A 9 -6.15 -20.40 -0.19
CA SER A 9 -6.18 -20.93 -1.55
C SER A 9 -5.39 -19.99 -2.46
N ILE A 10 -4.76 -20.53 -3.51
CA ILE A 10 -4.04 -19.76 -4.53
C ILE A 10 -4.89 -18.58 -5.01
N ALA A 11 -6.20 -18.78 -5.18
CA ALA A 11 -7.14 -17.73 -5.55
C ALA A 11 -7.18 -16.55 -4.55
N VAL A 12 -7.15 -16.84 -3.25
CA VAL A 12 -7.15 -15.80 -2.20
C VAL A 12 -5.82 -15.04 -2.20
N SER A 13 -4.70 -15.73 -2.36
CA SER A 13 -3.38 -15.09 -2.45
C SER A 13 -3.28 -14.17 -3.67
N VAL A 14 -3.81 -14.59 -4.82
CA VAL A 14 -3.89 -13.76 -6.02
C VAL A 14 -4.75 -12.52 -5.79
N LEU A 15 -5.92 -12.66 -5.13
CA LEU A 15 -6.76 -11.53 -4.78
C LEU A 15 -6.06 -10.53 -3.85
N ILE A 16 -5.34 -11.02 -2.83
CA ILE A 16 -4.55 -10.16 -1.93
C ILE A 16 -3.48 -9.39 -2.70
N ILE A 17 -2.80 -10.04 -3.65
CA ILE A 17 -1.78 -9.38 -4.49
C ILE A 17 -2.43 -8.28 -5.33
N ILE A 18 -3.52 -8.58 -6.03
CA ILE A 18 -4.21 -7.61 -6.89
C ILE A 18 -4.68 -6.40 -6.06
N MET A 19 -5.36 -6.65 -4.95
CA MET A 19 -5.86 -5.59 -4.07
C MET A 19 -4.71 -4.79 -3.44
N GLY A 20 -3.63 -5.45 -3.04
CA GLY A 20 -2.46 -4.80 -2.45
C GLY A 20 -1.68 -3.95 -3.46
N VAL A 21 -1.55 -4.40 -4.70
CA VAL A 21 -0.89 -3.63 -5.78
C VAL A 21 -1.77 -2.44 -6.21
N ILE A 22 -3.06 -2.66 -6.48
CA ILE A 22 -3.97 -1.59 -6.91
C ILE A 22 -4.15 -0.59 -5.77
N GLY A 23 -4.51 -1.06 -4.58
CA GLY A 23 -4.70 -0.21 -3.40
C GLY A 23 -3.41 0.52 -3.03
N GLY A 24 -2.29 -0.20 -2.97
CA GLY A 24 -0.98 0.37 -2.66
C GLY A 24 -0.57 1.47 -3.64
N GLY A 25 -0.72 1.20 -4.94
CA GLY A 25 -0.44 2.16 -6.00
C GLY A 25 -1.34 3.40 -5.92
N LEU A 26 -2.65 3.24 -5.70
CA LEU A 26 -3.57 4.36 -5.58
C LEU A 26 -3.24 5.26 -4.38
N PHE A 27 -2.94 4.68 -3.22
CA PHE A 27 -2.58 5.46 -2.03
C PHE A 27 -1.26 6.22 -2.20
N LEU A 28 -0.25 5.58 -2.83
CA LEU A 28 1.02 6.24 -3.15
C LEU A 28 0.82 7.39 -4.13
N LEU A 29 0.09 7.15 -5.22
CA LEU A 29 -0.19 8.18 -6.22
C LEU A 29 -0.98 9.33 -5.61
N TYR A 30 -1.99 9.04 -4.77
CA TYR A 30 -2.77 10.06 -4.08
C TYR A 30 -1.88 10.91 -3.16
N GLY A 31 -1.03 10.28 -2.33
CA GLY A 31 -0.16 11.02 -1.42
C GLY A 31 0.78 11.98 -2.15
N VAL A 32 1.43 11.49 -3.22
CA VAL A 32 2.34 12.28 -4.05
C VAL A 32 1.58 13.38 -4.81
N ALA A 33 0.43 13.06 -5.41
CA ALA A 33 -0.38 14.05 -6.13
C ALA A 33 -0.87 15.16 -5.20
N ASN A 34 -1.24 14.79 -3.98
CA ASN A 34 -1.68 15.75 -2.97
C ASN A 34 -0.53 16.70 -2.58
N LEU A 35 0.70 16.18 -2.44
CA LEU A 35 1.89 16.99 -2.16
C LEU A 35 2.27 17.93 -3.32
N LEU A 36 2.14 17.47 -4.57
CA LEU A 36 2.48 18.22 -5.78
C LEU A 36 1.39 19.21 -6.22
N SER A 37 0.28 19.30 -5.49
CA SER A 37 -0.85 20.16 -5.87
C SER A 37 -0.41 21.63 -5.89
N PRO A 38 -0.52 22.34 -7.03
CA PRO A 38 0.02 23.69 -7.20
C PRO A 38 -0.74 24.77 -6.43
N ASN A 39 -1.88 24.44 -5.81
CA ASN A 39 -2.81 25.40 -5.21
C ASN A 39 -2.91 25.29 -3.69
N VAL A 40 -1.92 24.72 -2.99
CA VAL A 40 -1.96 24.60 -1.52
C VAL A 40 -1.40 25.88 -0.89
N PRO A 41 -2.20 26.63 -0.11
CA PRO A 41 -1.70 27.81 0.60
C PRO A 41 -0.60 27.41 1.60
N GLU A 42 0.42 28.25 1.80
CA GLU A 42 1.57 27.94 2.67
C GLU A 42 1.16 27.51 4.10
N ALA A 43 0.09 28.12 4.64
CA ALA A 43 -0.47 27.77 5.95
C ALA A 43 -0.90 26.29 6.08
N TYR A 44 -1.20 25.63 4.97
CA TYR A 44 -1.64 24.23 4.93
C TYR A 44 -0.55 23.27 4.43
N LEU A 45 0.64 23.77 4.10
CA LEU A 45 1.72 22.96 3.52
C LEU A 45 2.15 21.83 4.47
N THR A 46 2.27 22.12 5.77
CA THR A 46 2.62 21.13 6.80
C THR A 46 1.54 20.05 6.92
N GLN A 47 0.26 20.45 6.96
CA GLN A 47 -0.85 19.50 7.05
C GLN A 47 -0.91 18.61 5.80
N ASN A 48 -0.73 19.20 4.62
CA ASN A 48 -0.70 18.48 3.36
C ASN A 48 0.44 17.47 3.29
N THR A 49 1.61 17.85 3.81
CA THR A 49 2.78 16.97 3.94
C THR A 49 2.49 15.79 4.86
N ILE A 50 1.84 16.03 6.01
CA ILE A 50 1.43 14.96 6.92
C ILE A 50 0.47 13.98 6.22
N VAL A 51 -0.52 14.50 5.50
CA VAL A 51 -1.48 13.67 4.74
C VAL A 51 -0.74 12.84 3.68
N CYS A 52 0.21 13.43 2.95
CA CYS A 52 1.06 12.72 2.01
C CYS A 52 1.84 11.57 2.69
N VAL A 53 2.52 11.85 3.81
CA VAL A 53 3.30 10.82 4.52
C VAL A 53 2.41 9.67 4.98
N VAL A 54 1.25 9.96 5.56
CA VAL A 54 0.32 8.94 6.06
C VAL A 54 -0.24 8.09 4.91
N THR A 55 -0.68 8.72 3.82
CA THR A 55 -1.23 8.01 2.67
C THR A 55 -0.16 7.16 1.96
N CYS A 56 1.05 7.69 1.80
CA CYS A 56 2.18 6.91 1.29
C CYS A 56 2.54 5.73 2.20
N ALA A 57 2.51 5.90 3.52
CA ALA A 57 2.77 4.81 4.46
C ALA A 57 1.74 3.69 4.34
N ILE A 58 0.44 4.04 4.21
CA ILE A 58 -0.63 3.07 3.97
C ILE A 58 -0.41 2.33 2.64
N GLY A 59 -0.06 3.07 1.58
CA GLY A 59 0.23 2.47 0.28
C GLY A 59 1.43 1.53 0.29
N LEU A 60 2.49 1.88 1.03
CA LEU A 60 3.64 1.01 1.26
C LEU A 60 3.25 -0.28 1.99
N VAL A 61 2.42 -0.19 3.04
CA VAL A 61 1.96 -1.38 3.77
C VAL A 61 1.22 -2.35 2.85
N PHE A 62 0.29 -1.86 2.02
CA PHE A 62 -0.41 -2.70 1.04
C PHE A 62 0.54 -3.33 0.02
N THR A 63 1.50 -2.57 -0.47
CA THR A 63 2.51 -3.06 -1.42
C THR A 63 3.39 -4.14 -0.79
N LEU A 64 3.84 -3.95 0.45
CA LEU A 64 4.63 -4.93 1.20
C LEU A 64 3.83 -6.22 1.48
N LEU A 65 2.54 -6.11 1.78
CA LEU A 65 1.66 -7.26 1.94
C LEU A 65 1.51 -8.06 0.63
N ALA A 66 1.39 -7.36 -0.51
CA ALA A 66 1.36 -8.01 -1.83
C ALA A 66 2.68 -8.74 -2.11
N ILE A 67 3.83 -8.08 -1.89
CA ILE A 67 5.17 -8.67 -2.07
C ILE A 67 5.35 -9.90 -1.18
N LYS A 68 5.00 -9.81 0.10
CA LYS A 68 5.11 -10.95 1.04
C LYS A 68 4.24 -12.13 0.60
N THR A 69 3.02 -11.86 0.14
CA THR A 69 2.11 -12.89 -0.38
C THR A 69 2.65 -13.54 -1.65
N PHE A 70 3.21 -12.74 -2.56
CA PHE A 70 3.83 -13.22 -3.78
C PHE A 70 5.07 -14.09 -3.50
N ASN A 71 5.96 -13.65 -2.63
CA ASN A 71 7.15 -14.42 -2.23
C ASN A 71 6.76 -15.77 -1.58
N ARG A 72 5.68 -15.78 -0.80
CA ARG A 72 5.14 -17.02 -0.23
C ARG A 72 4.63 -17.98 -1.31
N LEU A 73 3.91 -17.49 -2.33
CA LEU A 73 3.46 -18.31 -3.45
C LEU A 73 4.63 -18.91 -4.23
N LEU A 74 5.68 -18.13 -4.46
CA LEU A 74 6.90 -18.61 -5.14
C LEU A 74 7.62 -19.70 -4.34
N SER A 75 7.71 -19.55 -3.01
CA SER A 75 8.37 -20.54 -2.14
C SER A 75 7.57 -21.83 -1.93
N GLN A 76 6.29 -21.87 -2.32
CA GLN A 76 5.45 -23.07 -2.26
C GLN A 76 5.47 -23.90 -3.55
N LYS A 77 6.17 -23.41 -4.58
CA LYS A 77 6.37 -24.09 -5.86
C LYS A 77 7.65 -24.92 -5.82
#